data_AF-Q24948-F1
#
_entry.id   AF-Q24948-F1
#
_cell.length_a   1.000
_cell.length_b   1.000
_cell.length_c   1.000
_cell.angle_alpha   90.00
_cell.angle_beta   90.00
_cell.angle_gamma   90.00
#
_symmetry.space_group_name_H-M   'P 1'
#
loop_
_entity.id
_entity.type
_entity.pdbx_description
1 polymer ?
#
loop_
_entity_poly.entity_id
_entity_poly.type
_entity_poly.pdbx_seq_one_letter_code
_entity_poly.pdbx_strand_id
1 'polypeptide(L)'
;QGQCGTCWAFSTTGTMEGQYMKKQRTSISFSDEQLVDCSRPWGNNGCGGGLMENAYQYLKQFGLETESSYPYTAVEGQCRYNEQLGVAKVTGYYTVHSGSEVELKNLVGSEGPARSPVDVESDFMMYRSGIYQSQTCLPFALNHAVLAVGYGTQDGTDYWIVKNSW
;
A
#
# COMPACT_ATOMS: atom_id res chain seq x y z
N GLN A 1 8.94 6.37 -3.92
CA GLN A 1 8.10 7.47 -3.41
C GLN A 1 8.86 8.80 -3.34
N GLY A 2 10.17 8.84 -3.60
CA GLY A 2 10.92 10.08 -3.59
C GLY A 2 10.94 10.74 -2.20
N GLN A 3 11.01 12.08 -2.16
CA GLN A 3 11.07 12.87 -0.91
C GLN A 3 9.69 13.21 -0.33
N CYS A 4 8.67 12.40 -0.63
CA CYS A 4 7.29 12.63 -0.24
C CYS A 4 6.78 11.42 0.58
N GLY A 5 6.14 11.67 1.72
CA GLY A 5 5.68 10.64 2.67
C GLY A 5 4.42 9.90 2.20
N THR A 6 4.46 9.30 1.02
CA THR A 6 3.29 8.69 0.35
C THR A 6 3.35 7.17 0.27
N CYS A 7 4.14 6.52 1.12
CA CYS A 7 4.14 5.07 1.29
C CYS A 7 2.72 4.49 1.44
N TRP A 8 1.84 5.26 2.09
CA TRP A 8 0.44 4.92 2.25
C TRP A 8 -0.34 4.86 0.92
N ALA A 9 -0.06 5.75 -0.03
CA ALA A 9 -0.66 5.74 -1.35
C ALA A 9 -0.17 4.51 -2.14
N PHE A 10 1.15 4.28 -2.20
CA PHE A 10 1.76 3.13 -2.88
C PHE A 10 1.28 1.77 -2.38
N SER A 11 1.03 1.63 -1.07
CA SER A 11 0.46 0.40 -0.52
C SER A 11 -1.04 0.26 -0.86
N THR A 12 -1.77 1.38 -0.94
CA THR A 12 -3.19 1.39 -1.36
C THR A 12 -3.29 0.93 -2.82
N THR A 13 -2.57 1.59 -3.73
CA THR A 13 -2.56 1.27 -5.15
C THR A 13 -2.05 -0.14 -5.38
N GLY A 14 -0.96 -0.56 -4.73
CA GLY A 14 -0.43 -1.92 -4.85
C GLY A 14 -1.42 -3.02 -4.44
N THR A 15 -2.22 -2.80 -3.38
CA THR A 15 -3.30 -3.72 -3.01
C THR A 15 -4.40 -3.73 -4.08
N MET A 16 -4.82 -2.54 -4.55
CA MET A 16 -5.83 -2.39 -5.60
C MET A 16 -5.41 -3.04 -6.93
N GLU A 17 -4.15 -2.85 -7.33
CA GLU A 17 -3.53 -3.46 -8.50
C GLU A 17 -3.60 -4.98 -8.40
N GLY A 18 -3.18 -5.57 -7.27
CA GLY A 18 -3.26 -7.00 -7.03
C GLY A 18 -4.68 -7.56 -7.18
N GLN A 19 -5.66 -6.91 -6.58
CA GLN A 19 -7.07 -7.31 -6.69
C GLN A 19 -7.62 -7.15 -8.11
N TYR A 20 -7.31 -6.04 -8.77
CA TYR A 20 -7.79 -5.77 -10.13
C TYR A 20 -7.19 -6.75 -11.13
N MET A 21 -5.87 -6.96 -11.10
CA MET A 21 -5.20 -7.90 -11.98
C MET A 21 -5.69 -9.34 -11.77
N LYS A 22 -5.93 -9.76 -10.51
CA LYS A 22 -6.51 -11.08 -10.19
C LYS A 22 -7.89 -11.26 -10.81
N LYS A 23 -8.76 -10.25 -10.70
CA LYS A 23 -10.14 -10.32 -11.18
C LYS A 23 -10.26 -10.18 -12.70
N GLN A 24 -9.54 -9.23 -13.28
CA GLN A 24 -9.68 -8.84 -14.69
C GLN A 24 -8.68 -9.51 -15.62
N ARG A 25 -7.65 -10.19 -15.06
CA ARG A 25 -6.59 -10.87 -15.83
C ARG A 25 -5.88 -9.96 -16.83
N THR A 26 -5.71 -8.69 -16.47
CA THR A 26 -5.01 -7.67 -17.26
C THR A 26 -4.03 -6.93 -16.37
N SER A 27 -2.96 -6.41 -16.96
CA SER A 27 -2.00 -5.55 -16.26
C SER A 27 -2.56 -4.16 -16.06
N ILE A 28 -2.35 -3.60 -14.87
CA ILE A 28 -2.71 -2.22 -14.56
C ILE A 28 -1.71 -1.62 -13.57
N SER A 29 -1.54 -0.30 -13.65
CA SER A 29 -0.89 0.48 -12.61
C SER A 29 -1.79 1.66 -12.26
N PHE A 30 -2.04 1.84 -10.97
CA PHE A 30 -2.98 2.85 -10.47
C PHE A 30 -2.25 4.11 -9.99
N SER A 31 -2.95 5.25 -10.06
CA SER A 31 -2.38 6.54 -9.68
C SER A 31 -2.22 6.68 -8.17
N ASP A 32 -0.98 6.76 -7.72
CA ASP A 32 -0.66 7.15 -6.35
C ASP A 32 -1.01 8.62 -6.11
N GLU A 33 -0.73 9.48 -7.09
CA GLU A 33 -0.89 10.93 -7.00
C GLU A 33 -2.35 11.35 -6.81
N GLN A 34 -3.29 10.65 -7.44
CA GLN A 34 -4.71 10.89 -7.22
C GLN A 34 -5.06 10.76 -5.74
N LEU A 35 -4.52 9.76 -5.05
CA LEU A 35 -4.75 9.60 -3.62
C LEU A 35 -4.14 10.76 -2.84
N VAL A 36 -2.90 11.14 -3.17
CA VAL A 36 -2.17 12.25 -2.55
C VAL A 36 -2.98 13.55 -2.63
N ASP A 37 -3.48 13.89 -3.82
CA ASP A 37 -4.12 15.17 -4.08
C ASP A 37 -5.60 15.21 -3.66
N CYS A 38 -6.31 14.09 -3.75
CA CYS A 38 -7.78 14.09 -3.65
C CYS A 38 -8.34 13.56 -2.32
N SER A 39 -7.56 12.84 -1.51
CA SER A 39 -8.11 12.13 -0.35
C SER A 39 -8.04 12.88 0.98
N ARG A 40 -7.62 14.16 0.97
CA ARG A 40 -7.62 15.01 2.18
C ARG A 40 -8.94 15.05 2.95
N PRO A 41 -10.13 15.17 2.30
CA PRO A 41 -11.40 15.15 3.01
C PRO A 41 -11.69 13.84 3.77
N TRP A 42 -10.97 12.76 3.47
CA TRP A 42 -11.07 11.47 4.17
C TRP A 42 -10.00 11.30 5.27
N GLY A 43 -9.21 12.35 5.56
CA GLY A 43 -8.25 12.35 6.66
C GLY A 43 -6.81 11.98 6.27
N ASN A 44 -6.48 11.93 4.97
CA ASN A 44 -5.09 11.85 4.52
C ASN A 44 -4.44 13.24 4.43
N ASN A 45 -3.11 13.29 4.41
CA ASN A 45 -2.34 14.52 4.44
C ASN A 45 -1.29 14.59 3.31
N GLY A 46 -1.58 14.00 2.15
CA GLY A 46 -0.70 14.01 0.98
C GLY A 46 0.71 13.51 1.30
N CYS A 47 1.73 14.36 1.05
CA CYS A 47 3.13 14.06 1.38
C CYS A 47 3.41 14.02 2.90
N GLY A 48 2.52 14.53 3.73
CA GLY A 48 2.61 14.50 5.20
C GLY A 48 2.11 13.20 5.83
N GLY A 49 1.79 12.18 5.02
CA GLY A 49 1.33 10.87 5.48
C GLY A 49 -0.17 10.65 5.31
N GLY A 50 -0.62 9.44 5.60
CA GLY A 50 -1.99 9.01 5.40
C GLY A 50 -2.21 7.55 5.76
N LEU A 51 -3.45 7.10 5.65
CA LEU A 51 -3.88 5.74 5.93
C LEU A 51 -4.62 5.18 4.71
N MET A 52 -4.27 3.95 4.34
CA MET A 52 -4.92 3.22 3.24
C MET A 52 -6.41 3.01 3.53
N GLU A 53 -6.83 2.85 4.79
CA GLU A 53 -8.26 2.76 5.12
C GLU A 53 -9.01 4.05 4.74
N ASN A 54 -8.43 5.22 5.01
CA ASN A 54 -8.98 6.49 4.57
C ASN A 54 -9.03 6.57 3.04
N ALA A 55 -7.96 6.10 2.37
CA ALA A 55 -7.92 6.01 0.92
C ALA A 55 -9.01 5.06 0.37
N TYR A 56 -9.27 3.92 1.03
CA TYR A 56 -10.35 3.01 0.66
C TYR A 56 -11.73 3.64 0.86
N GLN A 57 -11.93 4.48 1.89
CA GLN A 57 -13.18 5.23 2.03
C GLN A 57 -13.38 6.24 0.91
N TYR A 58 -12.31 6.91 0.46
CA TYR A 58 -12.33 7.75 -0.75
C TYR A 58 -12.71 6.91 -1.99
N LEU A 59 -12.06 5.76 -2.17
CA LEU A 59 -12.27 4.87 -3.31
C LEU A 59 -13.61 4.12 -3.33
N LYS A 60 -14.39 4.17 -2.25
CA LYS A 60 -15.80 3.74 -2.28
C LYS A 60 -16.66 4.69 -3.10
N GLN A 61 -16.31 5.98 -3.13
CA GLN A 61 -17.06 7.01 -3.83
C GLN A 61 -16.46 7.32 -5.20
N PHE A 62 -15.14 7.44 -5.28
CA PHE A 62 -14.41 7.87 -6.47
C PHE A 62 -13.65 6.71 -7.12
N GLY A 63 -13.63 6.67 -8.45
CA GLY A 63 -12.86 5.66 -9.18
C GLY A 63 -11.37 5.96 -9.12
N LEU A 64 -10.54 4.94 -8.95
CA LEU A 64 -9.09 5.06 -9.06
C LEU A 64 -8.70 5.07 -10.54
N GLU A 65 -8.01 6.12 -10.95
CA GLU A 65 -7.43 6.30 -12.28
C GLU A 65 -6.10 5.54 -12.41
N THR A 66 -5.66 5.35 -13.65
CA THR A 66 -4.35 4.74 -13.92
C THR A 66 -3.22 5.74 -13.73
N GLU A 67 -2.02 5.23 -13.46
CA GLU A 67 -0.79 6.03 -13.40
C GLU A 67 -0.56 6.81 -14.70
N SER A 68 -0.92 6.24 -15.85
CA SER A 68 -0.84 6.93 -17.15
C SER A 68 -1.81 8.12 -17.29
N SER A 69 -2.94 8.08 -16.60
CA SER A 69 -3.97 9.13 -16.65
C SER A 69 -3.69 10.24 -15.64
N TYR A 70 -3.13 9.86 -14.48
CA TYR A 70 -2.78 10.77 -13.39
C TYR A 70 -1.39 10.41 -12.85
N PRO A 71 -0.30 10.90 -13.50
CA PRO A 71 1.06 10.51 -13.15
C PRO A 71 1.54 11.04 -11.80
N TYR A 72 2.41 10.27 -11.15
CA TYR A 72 3.08 10.59 -9.89
C TYR A 72 4.08 11.74 -10.04
N THR A 73 3.98 12.74 -9.17
CA THR A 73 4.90 13.90 -9.17
C THR A 73 5.66 14.06 -7.87
N ALA A 74 5.32 13.27 -6.83
CA ALA A 74 5.91 13.36 -5.50
C ALA A 74 5.73 14.75 -4.85
N VAL A 75 4.75 15.52 -5.31
CA VAL A 75 4.41 16.84 -4.78
C VAL A 75 2.90 16.94 -4.75
N GLU A 76 2.36 17.16 -3.57
CA GLU A 76 0.92 17.36 -3.44
C GLU A 76 0.45 18.59 -4.25
N GLY A 77 -0.50 18.34 -5.13
CA GLY A 77 -1.12 19.32 -6.00
C GLY A 77 -2.61 19.51 -5.72
N GLN A 78 -3.27 20.23 -6.62
CA GLN A 78 -4.73 20.28 -6.63
C GLN A 78 -5.28 18.94 -7.13
N CYS A 79 -6.39 18.47 -6.55
CA CYS A 79 -7.07 17.28 -7.04
C CYS A 79 -7.54 17.47 -8.50
N ARG A 80 -7.04 16.61 -9.40
CA ARG A 80 -7.37 16.61 -10.84
C ARG A 80 -8.27 15.43 -11.25
N TYR A 81 -8.97 14.83 -10.30
CA TYR A 81 -9.78 13.64 -10.54
C TYR A 81 -10.78 13.85 -11.69
N ASN A 82 -10.82 12.89 -12.61
CA ASN A 82 -11.76 12.83 -13.71
C ASN A 82 -12.58 11.53 -13.62
N GLU A 83 -13.88 11.67 -13.40
CA GLU A 83 -14.79 10.53 -13.28
C GLU A 83 -14.80 9.62 -14.51
N GLN A 84 -14.55 10.16 -15.70
CA GLN A 84 -14.51 9.38 -16.95
C GLN A 84 -13.27 8.49 -17.06
N LEU A 85 -12.23 8.76 -16.27
CA LEU A 85 -10.97 8.02 -16.26
C LEU A 85 -10.87 7.03 -15.09
N GLY A 86 -11.85 7.02 -14.19
CA GLY A 86 -11.89 6.10 -13.05
C GLY A 86 -12.10 4.65 -13.49
N VAL A 87 -11.17 3.75 -13.10
CA VAL A 87 -11.14 2.36 -13.56
C VAL A 87 -11.63 1.36 -12.50
N ALA A 88 -11.36 1.62 -11.22
CA ALA A 88 -11.72 0.70 -10.14
C ALA A 88 -12.25 1.44 -8.90
N LYS A 89 -13.25 0.86 -8.23
CA LYS A 89 -13.76 1.33 -6.94
C LYS A 89 -13.62 0.24 -5.88
N VAL A 90 -13.55 0.65 -4.62
CA VAL A 90 -13.58 -0.26 -3.47
C VAL A 90 -15.03 -0.51 -3.08
N THR A 91 -15.41 -1.78 -2.90
CA THR A 91 -16.72 -2.15 -2.33
C THR A 91 -16.62 -2.47 -0.84
N GLY A 92 -15.45 -2.88 -0.38
CA GLY A 92 -15.13 -3.22 1.00
C GLY A 92 -13.65 -3.57 1.13
N TYR A 93 -13.17 -3.75 2.37
CA TYR A 93 -11.81 -4.17 2.65
C TYR A 93 -11.77 -5.07 3.89
N TYR A 94 -10.81 -5.99 3.93
CA TYR A 94 -10.51 -6.81 5.09
C TYR A 94 -9.44 -6.13 5.96
N THR A 95 -9.44 -6.42 7.26
CA THR A 95 -8.45 -5.91 8.21
C THR A 95 -7.90 -7.04 9.06
N VAL A 96 -6.60 -6.96 9.37
CA VAL A 96 -5.90 -7.81 10.34
C VAL A 96 -5.13 -6.87 11.26
N HIS A 97 -5.77 -6.45 12.36
CA HIS A 97 -5.18 -5.54 13.36
C HIS A 97 -4.78 -6.24 14.65
N SER A 98 -4.99 -7.56 14.72
CA SER A 98 -4.73 -8.41 15.89
C SER A 98 -3.23 -8.61 16.16
N GLY A 99 -2.37 -8.32 15.17
CA GLY A 99 -0.96 -8.74 15.18
C GLY A 99 -0.76 -10.22 14.83
N SER A 100 -1.82 -10.95 14.45
CA SER A 100 -1.73 -12.36 14.08
C SER A 100 -1.14 -12.53 12.67
N GLU A 101 0.12 -12.99 12.60
CA GLU A 101 0.76 -13.32 11.33
C GLU A 101 0.07 -14.49 10.60
N VAL A 102 -0.61 -15.38 11.34
CA VAL A 102 -1.41 -16.46 10.75
C VAL A 102 -2.63 -15.89 10.01
N GLU A 103 -3.31 -14.90 10.56
CA GLU A 103 -4.42 -14.22 9.89
C GLU A 103 -3.94 -13.48 8.64
N LEU A 104 -2.80 -12.78 8.74
CA LEU A 104 -2.18 -12.13 7.59
C LEU A 104 -1.80 -13.15 6.51
N LYS A 105 -1.27 -14.32 6.90
CA LYS A 105 -0.86 -15.39 5.98
C LYS A 105 -2.05 -15.95 5.22
N ASN A 106 -3.15 -16.17 5.95
CA ASN A 106 -4.40 -16.61 5.35
C ASN A 106 -4.94 -15.56 4.37
N LEU A 107 -4.96 -14.29 4.76
CA LEU A 107 -5.42 -13.18 3.90
C LEU A 107 -4.56 -13.07 2.62
N VAL A 108 -3.23 -13.10 2.75
CA VAL A 108 -2.32 -13.01 1.61
C VAL A 108 -2.47 -14.22 0.69
N GLY A 109 -2.61 -15.41 1.27
CA GLY A 109 -2.76 -16.66 0.53
C GLY A 109 -4.10 -16.80 -0.21
N SER A 110 -5.20 -16.30 0.37
CA SER A 110 -6.53 -16.43 -0.23
C SER A 110 -6.90 -15.24 -1.12
N GLU A 111 -6.62 -14.03 -0.67
CA GLU A 111 -7.08 -12.80 -1.33
C GLU A 111 -6.02 -12.18 -2.24
N GLY A 112 -4.74 -12.28 -1.90
CA GLY A 112 -3.63 -11.69 -2.65
C GLY A 112 -2.88 -10.64 -1.82
N PRO A 113 -2.10 -9.74 -2.47
CA PRO A 113 -1.27 -8.79 -1.75
C PRO A 113 -2.03 -7.98 -0.71
N ALA A 114 -1.47 -7.86 0.50
CA ALA A 114 -2.08 -7.16 1.62
C ALA A 114 -1.16 -6.05 2.10
N ARG A 115 -1.75 -4.90 2.44
CA ARG A 115 -1.06 -3.84 3.14
C ARG A 115 -0.45 -4.40 4.43
N SER A 116 0.80 -4.01 4.71
CA SER A 116 1.46 -4.29 5.98
C SER A 116 2.24 -3.06 6.42
N PRO A 117 1.77 -2.25 7.38
CA PRO A 117 2.58 -1.21 7.98
C PRO A 117 3.70 -1.83 8.84
N VAL A 118 4.87 -1.19 8.85
CA VAL A 118 6.08 -1.65 9.58
C VAL A 118 6.75 -0.49 10.30
N ASP A 119 7.54 -0.80 11.31
CA ASP A 119 8.46 0.13 11.96
C ASP A 119 9.82 0.06 11.26
N VAL A 120 10.18 1.15 10.56
CA VAL A 120 11.46 1.29 9.86
C VAL A 120 12.48 1.93 10.76
N GLU A 121 13.60 1.23 10.94
CA GLU A 121 14.79 1.67 11.64
C GLU A 121 15.96 1.91 10.67
N SER A 122 17.08 2.42 11.17
CA SER A 122 18.23 2.80 10.31
C SER A 122 18.86 1.64 9.55
N ASP A 123 18.84 0.45 10.11
CA ASP A 123 19.34 -0.79 9.50
C ASP A 123 18.39 -1.31 8.42
N PHE A 124 17.07 -1.17 8.59
CA PHE A 124 16.10 -1.43 7.53
C PHE A 124 16.39 -0.58 6.30
N MET A 125 16.70 0.72 6.47
CA MET A 125 17.08 1.62 5.35
C MET A 125 18.33 1.15 4.58
N MET A 126 19.22 0.40 5.25
CA MET A 126 20.46 -0.12 4.65
C MET A 126 20.32 -1.57 4.14
N TYR A 127 19.14 -2.18 4.29
CA TYR A 127 18.88 -3.55 3.87
C TYR A 127 19.17 -3.74 2.37
N ARG A 128 19.78 -4.89 2.02
CA ARG A 128 20.14 -5.25 0.64
C ARG A 128 19.60 -6.60 0.22
N SER A 129 19.71 -7.60 1.09
CA SER A 129 19.35 -9.00 0.79
C SER A 129 19.26 -9.82 2.07
N GLY A 130 18.53 -10.94 2.02
CA GLY A 130 18.39 -11.90 3.12
C GLY A 130 17.02 -11.82 3.79
N ILE A 131 16.92 -12.33 5.01
CA ILE A 131 15.71 -12.19 5.84
C ILE A 131 16.01 -11.11 6.87
N TYR A 132 15.35 -9.95 6.73
CA TYR A 132 15.47 -8.87 7.70
C TYR A 132 14.84 -9.27 9.04
N GLN A 133 15.53 -8.95 10.14
CA GLN A 133 15.04 -9.11 11.51
C GLN A 133 15.55 -7.93 12.34
N SER A 134 14.73 -7.46 13.28
CA SER A 134 15.14 -6.47 14.28
C SER A 134 14.69 -6.92 15.67
N GLN A 135 15.52 -6.61 16.67
CA GLN A 135 15.20 -6.80 18.09
C GLN A 135 14.66 -5.52 18.74
N THR A 136 14.72 -4.40 18.03
CA THR A 136 14.40 -3.06 18.55
C THR A 136 13.15 -2.45 17.93
N CYS A 137 12.68 -2.97 16.78
CA CYS A 137 11.45 -2.51 16.16
C CYS A 137 10.23 -2.78 17.07
N LEU A 138 9.29 -1.85 17.08
CA LEU A 138 8.12 -1.88 17.96
C LEU A 138 6.82 -2.02 17.15
N PRO A 139 5.94 -2.98 17.47
CA PRO A 139 4.71 -3.20 16.71
C PRO A 139 3.71 -2.05 16.80
N PHE A 140 3.92 -1.09 17.70
CA PHE A 140 3.10 0.11 17.89
C PHE A 140 3.74 1.41 17.36
N ALA A 141 4.99 1.37 16.89
CA ALA A 141 5.72 2.54 16.36
C ALA A 141 5.73 2.59 14.82
N LEU A 142 4.69 2.02 14.20
CA LEU A 142 4.60 1.87 12.75
C LEU A 142 4.70 3.24 12.05
N ASN A 143 5.69 3.38 11.18
CA ASN A 143 6.05 4.65 10.55
C ASN A 143 6.10 4.57 9.01
N HIS A 144 6.03 3.36 8.45
CA HIS A 144 6.12 3.13 7.03
C HIS A 144 5.12 2.08 6.56
N ALA A 145 4.75 2.19 5.30
CA ALA A 145 3.71 1.39 4.69
C ALA A 145 4.28 0.58 3.54
N VAL A 146 4.18 -0.74 3.63
CA VAL A 146 4.63 -1.67 2.59
C VAL A 146 3.50 -2.63 2.19
N LEU A 147 3.79 -3.52 1.25
CA LEU A 147 2.83 -4.50 0.73
C LEU A 147 3.40 -5.91 0.86
N ALA A 148 2.77 -6.75 1.69
CA ALA A 148 3.06 -8.18 1.71
C ALA A 148 2.48 -8.83 0.45
N VAL A 149 3.36 -9.31 -0.43
CA VAL A 149 2.99 -9.93 -1.72
C VAL A 149 3.09 -11.45 -1.70
N GLY A 150 3.65 -12.02 -0.63
CA GLY A 150 3.79 -13.45 -0.45
C GLY A 150 4.54 -13.79 0.82
N TYR A 151 4.75 -15.08 1.05
CA TYR A 151 5.48 -15.62 2.19
C TYR A 151 6.14 -16.93 1.81
N GLY A 152 7.14 -17.36 2.56
CA GLY A 152 7.86 -18.61 2.32
C GLY A 152 8.71 -19.02 3.51
N THR A 153 9.53 -20.04 3.30
CA THR A 153 10.49 -20.56 4.28
C THR A 153 11.81 -20.79 3.58
N GLN A 154 12.90 -20.28 4.15
CA GLN A 154 14.25 -20.52 3.68
C GLN A 154 15.09 -21.02 4.85
N ASP A 155 15.74 -22.18 4.68
CA ASP A 155 16.62 -22.78 5.69
C ASP A 155 15.97 -22.90 7.08
N GLY A 156 14.68 -23.24 7.11
CA GLY A 156 13.89 -23.36 8.34
C GLY A 156 13.42 -22.03 8.95
N THR A 157 13.70 -20.90 8.31
CA THR A 157 13.26 -19.57 8.74
C THR A 157 12.11 -19.09 7.84
N ASP A 158 10.95 -18.84 8.44
CA ASP A 158 9.80 -18.25 7.74
C ASP A 158 10.05 -16.77 7.43
N TYR A 159 9.56 -16.30 6.29
CA TYR A 159 9.72 -14.92 5.85
C TYR A 159 8.52 -14.40 5.06
N TRP A 160 8.38 -13.08 5.06
CA TRP A 160 7.47 -12.33 4.20
C TRP A 160 8.21 -11.79 2.97
N ILE A 161 7.57 -11.87 1.81
CA ILE A 161 8.00 -11.14 0.62
C ILE A 161 7.26 -9.81 0.61
N VAL A 162 8.02 -8.72 0.71
CA VAL A 162 7.47 -7.39 0.89
C VAL A 162 7.91 -6.48 -0.26
N LYS A 163 6.94 -5.90 -0.96
CA LYS A 163 7.16 -4.83 -1.94
C LYS A 163 7.23 -3.50 -1.19
N ASN A 164 8.35 -2.81 -1.36
CA ASN A 164 8.58 -1.47 -0.82
C ASN A 164 8.40 -0.41 -1.93
N SER A 165 8.41 0.86 -1.56
CA SER A 165 8.16 2.01 -2.44
C SER A 165 9.18 3.12 -2.25
N TRP A 166 10.44 2.81 -1.93
CA TRP A 166 11.51 3.81 -1.90
C TRP A 166 11.83 4.33 -3.28
#